data_AF-A0A5Y5LT60-F1
#
_entry.id   AF-A0A5Y5LT60-F1
#
_cell.length_a   1.000
_cell.length_b   1.000
_cell.length_c   1.000
_cell.angle_alpha   90.00
_cell.angle_beta   90.00
_cell.angle_gamma   90.00
#
_symmetry.space_group_name_H-M   'P 1'
#
loop_
_entity.id
_entity.type
_entity.pdbx_description
1 polymer ?
#
loop_
_entity_poly.entity_id
_entity_poly.type
_entity_poly.pdbx_seq_one_letter_code
_entity_poly.pdbx_strand_id
1 'polypeptide(L)'
;MKNFFTILLNLRDKEILNYAAALSFYTVLSLIPILFVCFSVFTQISSFKAYYEKAKQVIFAFLIPTQQDVVATYIDTFLKNSVNLGIVGLIAMAFTSLAFFSGYDFVINRITKNEPKGLWQSISSYWTLLTLVPLGLGLSFYISGFIQQTLDDYKIGFNFFEILPFVIIWGLFFISYSSSVHKGTLKSLALV
;
A
#
# COMPACT_ATOMS: atom_id res chain seq x y z
N MET A 1 -36.36 4.51 0.51
CA MET A 1 -36.03 4.84 1.92
C MET A 1 -35.99 3.63 2.86
N LYS A 2 -36.98 2.72 2.87
CA LYS A 2 -36.97 1.51 3.73
C LYS A 2 -35.71 0.64 3.59
N ASN A 3 -35.25 0.36 2.36
CA ASN A 3 -34.06 -0.47 2.13
C ASN A 3 -32.77 0.13 2.73
N PHE A 4 -32.61 1.46 2.71
CA PHE A 4 -31.46 2.11 3.30
C PHE A 4 -31.39 1.90 4.82
N PHE A 5 -32.54 1.99 5.50
CA PHE A 5 -32.63 1.77 6.94
C PHE A 5 -32.37 0.31 7.32
N THR A 6 -32.82 -0.63 6.49
CA THR A 6 -32.55 -2.07 6.67
C THR A 6 -31.07 -2.40 6.48
N ILE A 7 -30.40 -1.81 5.48
CA ILE A 7 -28.95 -1.93 5.29
C ILE A 7 -28.21 -1.36 6.50
N LEU A 8 -28.62 -0.19 7.00
CA LEU A 8 -27.98 0.46 8.14
C LEU A 8 -28.13 -0.34 9.44
N LEU A 9 -29.26 -1.03 9.62
CA LEU A 9 -29.48 -1.96 10.73
C LEU A 9 -28.65 -3.24 10.59
N ASN A 10 -28.48 -3.77 9.38
CA ASN A 10 -27.60 -4.91 9.11
C ASN A 10 -26.11 -4.59 9.29
N LEU A 11 -25.67 -3.34 9.10
CA LEU A 11 -24.30 -2.91 9.40
C LEU A 11 -23.98 -2.95 10.90
N ARG A 12 -25.00 -2.97 11.77
CA ARG A 12 -24.85 -3.12 13.23
C ARG A 12 -24.77 -4.58 13.67
N ASP A 13 -24.48 -5.50 12.76
CA ASP A 13 -24.14 -6.87 13.10
C ASP A 13 -22.78 -6.90 13.82
N LYS A 14 -22.75 -7.55 15.00
CA LYS A 14 -21.53 -7.68 15.80
C LYS A 14 -20.44 -8.44 15.07
N GLU A 15 -20.78 -9.43 14.23
CA GLU A 15 -19.80 -10.16 13.43
C GLU A 15 -19.14 -9.23 12.40
N ILE A 16 -19.94 -8.46 11.65
CA ILE A 16 -19.45 -7.52 10.63
C ILE A 16 -18.57 -6.43 11.26
N LEU A 17 -18.97 -5.89 12.42
CA LEU A 17 -18.18 -4.88 13.13
C LEU A 17 -16.83 -5.44 13.62
N ASN A 18 -16.79 -6.68 14.12
CA ASN A 18 -15.53 -7.32 14.51
C ASN A 18 -14.60 -7.52 13.30
N TYR A 19 -15.15 -7.89 12.15
CA TYR A 19 -14.38 -8.01 10.92
C TYR A 19 -13.85 -6.67 10.41
N ALA A 20 -14.67 -5.62 10.45
CA ALA A 20 -14.24 -4.27 10.10
C ALA A 20 -13.12 -3.77 11.02
N ALA A 21 -13.21 -4.06 12.32
CA ALA A 21 -12.17 -3.74 13.29
C ALA A 21 -10.86 -4.49 12.99
N ALA A 22 -10.93 -5.79 12.68
CA ALA A 22 -9.76 -6.59 12.33
C ALA A 22 -9.10 -6.10 11.04
N LEU A 23 -9.87 -5.82 9.97
CA LEU A 23 -9.33 -5.25 8.73
C LEU A 23 -8.65 -3.89 8.97
N SER A 24 -9.29 -3.02 9.76
CA SER A 24 -8.73 -1.70 10.11
C SER A 24 -7.41 -1.85 10.85
N PHE A 25 -7.34 -2.80 11.80
CA PHE A 25 -6.09 -3.12 12.50
C PHE A 25 -5.00 -3.61 11.55
N TYR A 26 -5.34 -4.53 10.63
CA TYR A 26 -4.39 -5.00 9.61
C TYR A 26 -3.90 -3.88 8.68
N THR A 27 -4.76 -2.92 8.32
CA THR A 27 -4.37 -1.75 7.52
C THR A 27 -3.39 -0.84 8.26
N VAL A 28 -3.64 -0.56 9.54
CA VAL A 28 -2.71 0.24 10.35
C VAL A 28 -1.40 -0.51 10.57
N LEU A 29 -1.47 -1.82 10.81
CA LEU A 29 -0.30 -2.65 11.02
C LEU A 29 0.58 -2.74 9.77
N SER A 30 -0.01 -2.84 8.57
CA SER A 30 0.73 -2.91 7.31
C SER A 30 1.40 -1.59 6.92
N LEU A 31 0.94 -0.46 7.47
CA LEU A 31 1.53 0.85 7.26
C LEU A 31 2.97 0.92 7.78
N ILE A 32 3.28 0.23 8.89
CA ILE A 32 4.62 0.24 9.50
C ILE A 32 5.68 -0.35 8.54
N PRO A 33 5.53 -1.59 8.01
CA PRO A 33 6.43 -2.11 6.99
C PRO A 33 6.57 -1.21 5.76
N ILE A 34 5.46 -0.65 5.27
CA ILE A 34 5.46 0.27 4.12
C ILE A 34 6.34 1.49 4.41
N LEU A 35 6.23 2.09 5.59
CA LEU A 35 7.08 3.22 5.99
C LEU A 35 8.56 2.88 5.97
N PHE A 36 8.95 1.67 6.40
CA PHE A 36 10.36 1.24 6.33
C PHE A 36 10.86 1.12 4.90
N VAL A 37 10.05 0.58 3.99
CA VAL A 37 10.39 0.49 2.57
C VAL A 37 10.52 1.89 1.96
N CYS A 38 9.53 2.76 2.18
CA CYS A 38 9.56 4.14 1.70
C CYS A 38 10.76 4.90 2.26
N PHE A 39 11.03 4.78 3.56
CA PHE A 39 12.18 5.40 4.21
C PHE A 39 13.48 4.93 3.58
N SER A 40 13.67 3.61 3.41
CA SER A 40 14.83 3.04 2.73
C SER A 40 15.02 3.66 1.34
N VAL A 41 13.99 3.67 0.50
CA VAL A 41 14.04 4.26 -0.84
C VAL A 41 14.40 5.74 -0.80
N PHE A 42 13.78 6.53 0.09
CA PHE A 42 14.07 7.96 0.20
C PHE A 42 15.52 8.23 0.61
N THR A 43 16.09 7.46 1.52
CA THR A 43 17.50 7.64 1.92
C THR A 43 18.50 7.38 0.79
N GLN A 44 18.10 6.65 -0.26
CA GLN A 44 18.95 6.36 -1.41
C GLN A 44 18.96 7.46 -2.48
N ILE A 45 18.04 8.42 -2.42
CA ILE A 45 17.97 9.50 -3.41
C ILE A 45 19.10 10.51 -3.10
N SER A 46 19.81 10.96 -4.14
CA SER A 46 20.94 11.89 -4.02
C SER A 46 20.60 13.19 -3.27
N SER A 47 19.37 13.67 -3.42
CA SER A 47 18.89 14.90 -2.77
C SER A 47 18.67 14.76 -1.26
N PHE A 48 18.50 13.54 -0.73
CA PHE A 48 18.14 13.30 0.67
C PHE A 48 19.17 13.86 1.65
N LYS A 49 20.47 13.77 1.34
CA LYS A 49 21.55 14.24 2.22
C LYS A 49 21.42 15.73 2.59
N ALA A 50 21.01 16.58 1.64
CA ALA A 50 20.83 18.00 1.90
C ALA A 50 19.66 18.28 2.84
N TYR A 51 18.56 17.55 2.69
CA TYR A 51 17.40 17.66 3.60
C TYR A 51 17.70 17.09 4.98
N TYR A 52 18.47 16.02 5.02
CA TYR A 52 18.93 15.41 6.26
C TYR A 52 19.75 16.38 7.12
N GLU A 53 20.74 17.05 6.54
CA GLU A 53 21.56 18.02 7.28
C GLU A 53 20.72 19.20 7.81
N LYS A 54 19.75 19.68 7.02
CA LYS A 54 18.80 20.70 7.50
C LYS A 54 17.94 20.18 8.67
N ALA A 55 17.44 18.96 8.58
CA ALA A 55 16.66 18.34 9.66
C ALA A 55 17.49 18.17 10.94
N LYS A 56 18.75 17.72 10.82
CA LYS A 56 19.71 17.64 11.93
C LYS A 56 19.91 18.98 12.62
N GLN A 57 20.12 20.06 11.85
CA GLN A 57 20.30 21.41 12.41
C GLN A 57 19.08 21.87 13.20
N VAL A 58 17.87 21.59 12.70
CA VAL A 58 16.61 21.90 13.42
C VAL A 58 16.53 21.11 14.73
N ILE A 59 16.85 19.81 14.71
CA ILE A 59 16.85 18.97 15.91
C ILE A 59 17.88 19.49 16.93
N PHE A 60 19.10 19.80 16.48
CA PHE A 60 20.18 20.30 17.34
C PHE A 60 19.88 21.65 17.98
N ALA A 61 19.05 22.49 17.34
CA ALA A 61 18.61 23.75 17.93
C ALA A 61 17.80 23.57 19.23
N PHE A 62 17.21 22.39 19.45
CA PHE A 62 16.48 22.05 20.68
C PHE A 62 17.29 21.23 21.69
N LEU A 63 18.56 20.92 21.39
CA LEU A 63 19.44 20.09 22.22
C LEU A 63 20.54 20.91 22.89
N ILE A 64 20.95 20.48 24.09
CA ILE A 64 22.13 21.02 24.76
C ILE A 64 23.39 20.55 23.99
N PRO A 65 24.43 21.39 23.78
CA PRO A 65 25.59 21.06 22.95
C PRO A 65 26.25 19.71 23.28
N THR A 66 26.33 19.36 24.56
CA THR A 66 26.95 18.10 25.03
C THR A 66 26.22 16.83 24.60
N GLN A 67 24.96 16.91 24.16
CA GLN A 67 24.17 15.76 23.71
C GLN A 67 24.07 15.66 22.18
N GLN A 68 24.51 16.70 21.44
CA GLN A 68 24.36 16.77 20.00
C GLN A 68 25.13 15.63 19.30
N ASP A 69 26.38 15.36 19.72
CA ASP A 69 27.22 14.31 19.13
C ASP A 69 26.62 12.89 19.33
N VAL A 70 26.04 12.65 20.50
CA VAL A 70 25.41 11.37 20.82
C VAL A 70 24.17 11.15 19.93
N VAL A 71 23.30 12.15 19.85
CA VAL A 71 22.10 12.09 19.00
C VAL A 71 22.47 11.98 17.52
N ALA A 72 23.48 12.73 17.06
CA ALA A 72 23.99 12.64 15.70
C ALA A 72 24.40 11.21 15.34
N THR A 73 25.16 10.56 16.24
CA THR A 73 25.64 9.18 16.06
C THR A 73 24.47 8.19 15.92
N TYR A 74 23.42 8.32 16.73
CA TYR A 74 22.24 7.47 16.63
C TYR A 74 21.50 7.66 15.30
N ILE A 75 21.30 8.91 14.88
CA ILE A 75 20.60 9.20 13.62
C ILE A 75 21.43 8.73 12.42
N ASP A 76 22.75 8.97 12.42
CA ASP A 76 23.65 8.50 11.36
C ASP A 76 23.69 6.97 11.28
N THR A 77 23.70 6.30 12.43
CA THR A 77 23.65 4.83 12.49
C THR A 77 22.32 4.29 11.99
N PHE A 78 21.21 4.95 12.34
CA PHE A 78 19.88 4.59 11.85
C PHE A 78 19.77 4.73 10.33
N LEU A 79 20.28 5.84 9.77
CA LEU A 79 20.33 6.04 8.32
C LEU A 79 21.26 5.06 7.61
N LYS A 80 22.42 4.75 8.18
CA LYS A 80 23.33 3.75 7.62
C LYS A 80 22.67 2.38 7.49
N ASN A 81 21.74 2.05 8.39
CA ASN A 81 20.98 0.80 8.38
C ASN A 81 19.62 0.89 7.68
N SER A 82 19.27 2.02 7.05
CA SER A 82 17.97 2.22 6.42
C SER A 82 17.66 1.17 5.35
N VAL A 83 18.67 0.70 4.61
CA VAL A 83 18.53 -0.36 3.61
C VAL A 83 18.09 -1.68 4.26
N ASN A 84 18.75 -2.08 5.35
CA ASN A 84 18.40 -3.29 6.09
C ASN A 84 16.98 -3.18 6.67
N LEU A 85 16.62 -2.01 7.20
CA LEU A 85 15.25 -1.74 7.66
C LEU A 85 14.24 -1.87 6.50
N GLY A 86 14.58 -1.39 5.31
CA GLY A 86 13.76 -1.57 4.11
C GLY A 86 13.58 -3.04 3.71
N ILE A 87 14.62 -3.86 3.78
CA ILE A 87 14.54 -5.29 3.47
C ILE A 87 13.65 -6.02 4.47
N VAL A 88 13.86 -5.78 5.77
CA VAL A 88 13.00 -6.32 6.83
C VAL A 88 11.55 -5.84 6.65
N GLY A 89 11.39 -4.56 6.29
CA GLY A 89 10.11 -3.96 5.91
C GLY A 89 9.46 -4.68 4.74
N LEU A 90 10.18 -4.99 3.66
CA LEU A 90 9.63 -5.72 2.52
C LEU A 90 9.12 -7.12 2.91
N ILE A 91 9.88 -7.86 3.72
CA ILE A 91 9.48 -9.20 4.20
C ILE A 91 8.24 -9.10 5.09
N ALA A 92 8.25 -8.17 6.05
CA ALA A 92 7.13 -7.93 6.95
C ALA A 92 5.89 -7.42 6.20
N MET A 93 6.07 -6.58 5.18
CA MET A 93 5.01 -6.09 4.31
C MET A 93 4.38 -7.22 3.53
N ALA A 94 5.17 -8.14 2.97
CA ALA A 94 4.65 -9.31 2.27
C ALA A 94 3.79 -10.17 3.22
N PHE A 95 4.29 -10.43 4.42
CA PHE A 95 3.54 -11.22 5.42
C PHE A 95 2.24 -10.54 5.87
N THR A 96 2.31 -9.26 6.24
CA THR A 96 1.13 -8.48 6.68
C THR A 96 0.11 -8.28 5.56
N SER A 97 0.56 -8.07 4.33
CA SER A 97 -0.33 -7.98 3.16
C SER A 97 -1.05 -9.29 2.89
N LEU A 98 -0.37 -10.44 2.99
CA LEU A 98 -1.02 -11.74 2.84
C LEU A 98 -2.04 -11.99 3.95
N ALA A 99 -1.71 -11.63 5.19
CA ALA A 99 -2.65 -11.71 6.32
C ALA A 99 -3.88 -10.82 6.08
N PHE A 100 -3.68 -9.58 5.63
CA PHE A 100 -4.77 -8.66 5.28
C PHE A 100 -5.67 -9.24 4.18
N PHE A 101 -5.09 -9.73 3.08
CA PHE A 101 -5.86 -10.28 1.97
C PHE A 101 -6.60 -11.56 2.36
N SER A 102 -6.00 -12.42 3.19
CA SER A 102 -6.68 -13.60 3.71
C SER A 102 -7.86 -13.22 4.61
N GLY A 103 -7.70 -12.20 5.45
CA GLY A 103 -8.80 -11.66 6.26
C GLY A 103 -9.89 -11.04 5.39
N TYR A 104 -9.50 -10.27 4.37
CA TYR A 104 -10.42 -9.68 3.39
C TYR A 104 -11.24 -10.74 2.66
N ASP A 105 -10.61 -11.79 2.12
CA ASP A 105 -11.32 -12.87 1.40
C ASP A 105 -12.31 -13.58 2.31
N PHE A 106 -11.90 -13.85 3.55
CA PHE A 106 -12.77 -14.46 4.54
C PHE A 106 -14.01 -13.61 4.81
N VAL A 107 -13.85 -12.30 4.98
CA VAL A 107 -14.96 -11.37 5.23
C VAL A 107 -15.87 -11.26 4.01
N ILE A 108 -15.31 -11.15 2.79
CA ILE A 108 -16.10 -11.10 1.56
C ILE A 108 -16.89 -12.39 1.34
N ASN A 109 -16.27 -13.55 1.53
CA ASN A 109 -16.95 -14.84 1.41
C ASN A 109 -18.06 -14.97 2.46
N ARG A 110 -17.83 -14.48 3.68
CA ARG A 110 -18.84 -14.45 4.75
C ARG A 110 -20.03 -13.54 4.41
N ILE A 111 -19.79 -12.30 3.96
CA ILE A 111 -20.85 -11.35 3.57
C ILE A 111 -21.63 -11.89 2.37
N THR A 112 -20.92 -12.50 1.41
CA THR A 112 -21.50 -13.00 0.16
C THR A 112 -22.11 -14.40 0.29
N LYS A 113 -21.91 -15.07 1.43
CA LYS A 113 -22.31 -16.47 1.68
C LYS A 113 -21.72 -17.47 0.67
N ASN A 114 -20.50 -17.21 0.21
CA ASN A 114 -19.75 -18.10 -0.67
C ASN A 114 -18.88 -19.07 0.15
N GLU A 115 -18.52 -20.21 -0.45
CA GLU A 115 -17.55 -21.10 0.16
C GLU A 115 -16.15 -20.47 0.20
N PRO A 116 -15.40 -20.64 1.32
CA PRO A 116 -14.06 -20.09 1.44
C PRO A 116 -13.11 -20.80 0.46
N LYS A 117 -12.29 -20.01 -0.23
CA LYS A 117 -11.19 -20.53 -1.04
C LYS A 117 -10.18 -21.26 -0.14
N GLY A 118 -9.62 -22.37 -0.62
CA GLY A 118 -8.56 -23.08 0.10
C GLY A 118 -7.33 -22.19 0.34
N LEU A 119 -6.68 -22.31 1.50
CA LEU A 119 -5.58 -21.42 1.93
C LEU A 119 -4.49 -21.24 0.86
N TRP A 120 -4.07 -22.33 0.21
CA TRP A 120 -3.05 -22.29 -0.85
C TRP A 120 -3.50 -21.55 -2.11
N GLN A 121 -4.77 -21.69 -2.49
CA GLN A 121 -5.33 -21.00 -3.66
C GLN A 121 -5.45 -19.50 -3.40
N SER A 122 -5.84 -19.13 -2.18
CA SER A 122 -5.87 -17.75 -1.71
C SER A 122 -4.46 -17.14 -1.70
N ILE A 123 -3.48 -17.80 -1.05
CA ILE A 123 -2.09 -17.33 -1.00
C ILE A 123 -1.52 -17.13 -2.41
N SER A 124 -1.70 -18.10 -3.32
CA SER A 124 -1.20 -18.00 -4.69
C SER A 124 -1.80 -16.78 -5.44
N SER A 125 -3.12 -16.60 -5.36
CA SER A 125 -3.80 -15.48 -6.02
C SER A 125 -3.36 -14.12 -5.46
N TYR A 126 -3.26 -14.02 -4.13
CA TYR A 126 -2.86 -12.78 -3.46
C TYR A 126 -1.37 -12.48 -3.61
N TRP A 127 -0.54 -13.51 -3.70
CA TRP A 127 0.88 -13.36 -4.02
C TRP A 127 1.07 -12.76 -5.41
N THR A 128 0.31 -13.21 -6.40
CA THR A 128 0.33 -12.62 -7.74
C THR A 128 -0.08 -11.16 -7.71
N LEU A 129 -1.13 -10.78 -6.97
CA LEU A 129 -1.53 -9.37 -6.84
C LEU A 129 -0.45 -8.54 -6.14
N LEU A 130 0.13 -9.08 -5.06
CA LEU A 130 1.20 -8.42 -4.31
C LEU A 130 2.42 -8.11 -5.17
N THR A 131 2.77 -8.97 -6.14
CA THR A 131 3.88 -8.72 -7.08
C THR A 131 3.46 -7.89 -8.29
N LEU A 132 2.23 -8.06 -8.80
CA LEU A 132 1.73 -7.29 -9.94
C LEU A 132 1.65 -5.79 -9.62
N VAL A 133 1.33 -5.43 -8.38
CA VAL A 133 1.14 -4.02 -8.00
C VAL A 133 2.44 -3.22 -8.08
N PRO A 134 3.54 -3.59 -7.37
CA PRO A 134 4.82 -2.89 -7.50
C PRO A 134 5.40 -2.96 -8.90
N LEU A 135 5.27 -4.11 -9.58
CA LEU A 135 5.79 -4.30 -10.93
C LEU A 135 5.04 -3.42 -11.93
N GLY A 136 3.71 -3.39 -11.85
CA GLY A 136 2.86 -2.53 -12.67
C GLY A 136 3.17 -1.05 -12.46
N LEU A 137 3.33 -0.62 -11.21
CA LEU A 137 3.74 0.74 -10.88
C LEU A 137 5.14 1.10 -11.40
N GLY A 138 6.12 0.22 -11.20
CA GLY A 138 7.49 0.41 -11.66
C GLY A 138 7.57 0.53 -13.18
N LEU A 139 6.87 -0.36 -13.90
CA LEU A 139 6.73 -0.27 -15.36
C LEU A 139 6.02 1.02 -15.78
N SER A 140 4.98 1.42 -15.05
CA SER A 140 4.26 2.67 -15.30
C SER A 140 5.20 3.87 -15.28
N PHE A 141 5.94 4.03 -14.18
CA PHE A 141 6.86 5.15 -14.02
C PHE A 141 7.99 5.10 -15.05
N TYR A 142 8.50 3.92 -15.38
CA TYR A 142 9.52 3.76 -16.40
C TYR A 142 9.02 4.20 -17.78
N ILE A 143 7.85 3.72 -18.21
CA ILE A 143 7.24 4.07 -19.48
C ILE A 143 6.88 5.56 -19.52
N SER A 144 6.24 6.08 -18.47
CA SER A 144 5.90 7.50 -18.37
C SER A 144 7.14 8.38 -18.44
N GLY A 145 8.20 8.04 -17.71
CA GLY A 145 9.46 8.79 -17.72
C GLY A 145 10.16 8.76 -19.07
N PHE A 146 10.24 7.59 -19.71
CA PHE A 146 10.87 7.43 -21.02
C PHE A 146 10.15 8.24 -22.11
N ILE A 147 8.81 8.17 -22.12
CA ILE A 147 7.99 8.89 -23.08
C ILE A 147 8.05 10.40 -22.82
N GLN A 148 7.93 10.84 -21.57
CA GLN A 148 8.01 12.25 -21.21
C GLN A 148 9.35 12.85 -21.62
N GLN A 149 10.46 12.16 -21.34
CA GLN A 149 11.80 12.59 -21.77
C GLN A 149 11.88 12.76 -23.29
N THR A 150 11.29 11.82 -24.04
CA THR A 150 11.25 11.91 -25.51
C THR A 150 10.38 13.09 -25.96
N LEU A 151 9.22 13.33 -25.36
CA LEU A 151 8.33 14.45 -25.71
C LEU A 151 8.98 15.81 -25.40
N ASP A 152 9.70 15.91 -24.29
CA ASP A 152 10.43 17.11 -23.89
C ASP A 152 11.53 17.46 -24.91
N ASP A 153 12.23 16.45 -25.45
CA ASP A 153 13.20 16.63 -26.55
C ASP A 153 12.55 17.21 -27.82
N TYR A 154 11.31 16.81 -28.12
CA TYR A 154 10.51 17.34 -29.25
C TYR A 154 9.72 18.62 -28.91
N LYS A 155 9.88 19.18 -27.70
CA LYS A 155 9.16 20.38 -27.20
C LYS A 155 7.63 20.27 -27.27
N ILE A 156 7.10 19.06 -27.11
CA ILE A 156 5.64 18.82 -27.07
C ILE A 156 5.18 18.99 -25.62
N GLY A 157 4.49 20.10 -25.31
CA GLY A 157 4.08 20.46 -23.94
C GLY A 157 2.91 19.66 -23.36
N PHE A 158 2.72 18.39 -23.74
CA PHE A 158 1.60 17.56 -23.27
C PHE A 158 2.08 16.45 -22.32
N ASN A 159 1.67 16.53 -21.05
CA ASN A 159 2.04 15.58 -20.01
C ASN A 159 0.95 14.51 -19.77
N PHE A 160 0.40 13.93 -20.84
CA PHE A 160 -0.68 12.93 -20.70
C PHE A 160 -0.21 11.68 -19.96
N PHE A 161 1.08 11.33 -20.06
CA PHE A 161 1.63 10.09 -19.50
C PHE A 161 1.80 10.11 -17.98
N GLU A 162 1.64 11.27 -17.33
CA GLU A 162 1.57 11.37 -15.86
C GLU A 162 0.33 10.68 -15.28
N ILE A 163 -0.73 10.47 -16.08
CA ILE A 163 -1.94 9.76 -15.63
C ILE A 163 -1.77 8.23 -15.62
N LEU A 164 -0.78 7.71 -16.35
CA LEU A 164 -0.59 6.28 -16.58
C LEU A 164 -0.48 5.47 -15.26
N PRO A 165 0.27 5.93 -14.23
CA PRO A 165 0.34 5.22 -12.95
C PRO A 165 -1.01 5.13 -12.26
N PHE A 166 -1.83 6.18 -12.33
CA PHE A 166 -3.17 6.18 -11.77
C PHE A 166 -4.07 5.16 -12.48
N VAL A 167 -4.04 5.12 -13.81
CA VAL A 167 -4.80 4.14 -14.58
C VAL A 167 -4.40 2.71 -14.23
N ILE A 168 -3.11 2.44 -14.05
CA ILE A 168 -2.61 1.12 -13.66
C ILE A 168 -3.09 0.74 -12.24
N ILE A 169 -3.04 1.67 -11.27
CA ILE A 169 -3.57 1.44 -9.92
C ILE A 169 -5.05 1.07 -9.97
N TRP A 170 -5.85 1.83 -10.72
CA TRP A 170 -7.28 1.58 -10.89
C TRP A 170 -7.55 0.22 -11.55
N GLY A 171 -6.78 -0.14 -12.58
CA GLY A 171 -6.87 -1.44 -13.24
C GLY A 171 -6.55 -2.59 -12.29
N LEU A 172 -5.46 -2.49 -11.53
CA LEU A 172 -5.06 -3.48 -10.52
C LEU A 172 -6.11 -3.66 -9.42
N PHE A 173 -6.68 -2.55 -8.93
CA PHE A 173 -7.75 -2.56 -7.94
C PHE A 173 -8.99 -3.27 -8.50
N PHE A 174 -9.38 -2.98 -9.74
CA PHE A 174 -10.52 -3.60 -10.39
C PHE A 174 -10.34 -5.11 -10.59
N ILE A 175 -9.13 -5.54 -10.99
CA ILE A 175 -8.76 -6.96 -11.13
C ILE A 175 -8.85 -7.66 -9.76
N SER A 176 -8.30 -7.04 -8.72
CA SER A 176 -8.34 -7.59 -7.35
C SER A 176 -9.78 -7.77 -6.85
N TYR A 177 -10.62 -6.75 -7.02
CA TYR A 177 -12.03 -6.79 -6.62
C TYR A 177 -12.81 -7.85 -7.41
N SER A 178 -12.66 -7.88 -8.73
CA SER A 178 -13.34 -8.85 -9.60
C SER A 178 -12.94 -10.30 -9.31
N SER A 179 -11.71 -10.56 -8.87
CA SER A 179 -11.24 -11.89 -8.49
C SER A 179 -11.84 -12.38 -7.16
N SER A 180 -12.17 -11.45 -6.26
CA SER A 180 -12.77 -11.75 -4.96
C SER A 180 -14.28 -12.00 -5.06
N VAL A 181 -15.00 -11.23 -5.89
CA VAL A 181 -16.44 -11.41 -6.09
C VAL A 181 -16.72 -12.58 -7.04
N HIS A 182 -17.14 -13.73 -6.49
CA HIS A 182 -17.58 -14.87 -7.30
C HIS A 182 -18.84 -14.51 -8.12
N LYS A 183 -18.89 -14.95 -9.39
CA LYS A 183 -19.86 -14.52 -10.42
C LYS A 183 -21.36 -14.68 -10.08
N GLY A 184 -21.73 -15.37 -9.00
CA GLY A 184 -23.13 -15.61 -8.61
C GLY A 184 -23.86 -14.37 -8.07
N THR A 185 -23.16 -13.43 -7.43
CA THR A 185 -23.78 -12.37 -6.61
C THR A 185 -24.07 -11.08 -7.38
N LEU A 186 -23.42 -10.84 -8.53
CA LEU A 186 -23.72 -9.68 -9.38
C LEU A 186 -25.15 -9.72 -9.93
N LYS A 187 -25.71 -10.93 -10.13
CA LYS A 187 -27.10 -11.09 -10.56
C LYS A 187 -28.13 -10.80 -9.47
N SER A 188 -27.80 -10.99 -8.18
CA SER A 188 -28.74 -10.70 -7.08
C SER A 188 -28.77 -9.22 -6.70
N LEU A 189 -27.70 -8.47 -6.94
CA LEU A 189 -27.65 -7.01 -6.75
C LEU A 189 -28.23 -6.21 -7.92
N ALA A 190 -28.23 -6.76 -9.14
CA ALA A 190 -28.86 -6.13 -10.30
C ALA A 190 -30.41 -6.30 -10.34
N LEU A 191 -30.97 -7.09 -9.43
CA LEU A 191 -32.41 -7.43 -9.38
C LEU A 191 -33.13 -6.91 -8.10
N VAL A 192 -32.50 -6.02 -7.33
CA VAL A 192 -33.11 -5.34 -6.17
C VAL A 192 -32.98 -3.83 -6.34
#